data_AF-A0A7W4HCI2-F1
#
_entry.id   AF-A0A7W4HCI2-F1
#
_cell.length_a   1.000
_cell.length_b   1.000
_cell.length_c   1.000
_cell.angle_alpha   90.00
_cell.angle_beta   90.00
_cell.angle_gamma   90.00
#
_symmetry.space_group_name_H-M   'P 1'
#
loop_
_entity.id
_entity.type
_entity.pdbx_description
1 polymer ?
#
loop_
_entity_poly.entity_id
_entity_poly.type
_entity_poly.pdbx_seq_one_letter_code
_entity_poly.pdbx_strand_id
1 'polypeptide(L)'
;KHGRWRHFCDSLGQGWVALIALTLPGGGQVLNRDYWKLPVFYGGIAMFSYGAYFYGREYNRLGTEPLPGTPLEALRYEDARLRARMGRDGMIAGACITYAASVADALISHSPNRQSATAAMVSSALLPGLGQIYNRSFWKLPLIYGGLSYLISEAVSDHQLYVRYERAYVALADDDPLTVDEFNGQVPLSTLEYGASYYRRYRDLSIIGIALVYALNIIDAYVDAHLFYWNVNEDITVRAEPQVAVNHLGVRRGVTPSMHVSVLF
;
A
#
# COMPACT_ATOMS: atom_id res chain seq x y z
N LYS A 1 14.31 -30.25 29.99
CA LYS A 1 14.49 -28.80 30.30
C LYS A 1 14.21 -27.95 29.06
N HIS A 2 12.95 -27.75 28.69
CA HIS A 2 12.58 -26.65 27.78
C HIS A 2 12.19 -25.47 28.70
N GLY A 3 13.12 -24.87 29.43
CA GLY A 3 14.05 -23.87 28.90
C GLY A 3 13.37 -22.51 29.08
N ARG A 4 13.62 -21.83 30.20
CA ARG A 4 13.01 -20.56 30.65
C ARG A 4 12.83 -19.51 29.53
N TRP A 5 13.70 -19.54 28.54
CA TRP A 5 13.65 -18.77 27.31
C TRP A 5 12.37 -18.97 26.47
N ARG A 6 11.84 -20.20 26.38
CA ARG A 6 10.59 -20.51 25.66
C ARG A 6 9.42 -19.73 26.22
N HIS A 7 9.19 -19.88 27.52
CA HIS A 7 8.11 -19.21 28.20
C HIS A 7 8.26 -17.69 28.13
N PHE A 8 9.49 -17.17 28.15
CA PHE A 8 9.74 -15.76 27.95
C PHE A 8 9.30 -15.29 26.55
N CYS A 9 9.78 -15.92 25.47
CA CYS A 9 9.41 -15.54 24.10
C CYS A 9 7.90 -15.65 23.86
N ASP A 10 7.28 -16.75 24.32
CA ASP A 10 5.84 -16.99 24.15
C ASP A 10 4.98 -16.02 24.99
N SER A 11 5.56 -15.40 26.03
CA SER A 11 4.87 -14.41 26.88
C SER A 11 4.96 -12.96 26.35
N LEU A 12 5.76 -12.71 25.31
CA LEU A 12 5.91 -11.37 24.77
C LEU A 12 4.60 -10.92 24.10
N GLY A 13 4.16 -9.71 24.43
CA GLY A 13 3.06 -9.08 23.71
C GLY A 13 3.45 -8.76 22.26
N GLN A 14 2.46 -8.71 21.38
CA GLN A 14 2.63 -8.39 19.95
C GLN A 14 3.33 -7.05 19.69
N GLY A 15 3.21 -6.07 20.59
CA GLY A 15 3.98 -4.82 20.51
C GLY A 15 5.50 -5.02 20.64
N TRP A 16 5.94 -5.91 21.53
CA TRP A 16 7.37 -6.25 21.67
C TRP A 16 7.88 -7.04 20.47
N VAL A 17 7.07 -7.96 19.94
CA VAL A 17 7.40 -8.72 18.73
C VAL A 17 7.54 -7.79 17.53
N ALA A 18 6.60 -6.85 17.36
CA ALA A 18 6.67 -5.82 16.33
C ALA A 18 7.94 -4.99 16.44
N LEU A 19 8.28 -4.50 17.63
CA LEU A 19 9.49 -3.71 17.85
C LEU A 19 10.75 -4.50 17.49
N ILE A 20 10.85 -5.76 17.92
CA ILE A 20 12.01 -6.60 17.63
C ILE A 20 12.11 -6.91 16.13
N ALA A 21 10.99 -7.24 15.48
CA ALA A 21 10.97 -7.51 14.05
C ALA A 21 11.28 -6.27 13.21
N LEU A 22 10.83 -5.08 13.64
CA LEU A 22 11.10 -3.80 12.96
C LEU A 22 12.53 -3.27 13.13
N THR A 23 13.21 -3.65 14.21
CA THR A 23 14.57 -3.18 14.49
C THR A 23 15.61 -4.14 13.96
N LEU A 24 15.31 -5.44 14.02
CA LEU A 24 16.20 -6.51 13.62
C LEU A 24 15.47 -7.37 12.58
N PRO A 25 15.82 -7.26 11.28
CA PRO A 25 15.34 -8.21 10.28
C PRO A 25 15.55 -9.65 10.77
N GLY A 26 14.52 -10.49 10.72
CA GLY A 26 14.64 -11.86 11.26
C GLY A 26 14.44 -12.01 12.78
N GLY A 27 14.42 -10.92 13.55
CA GLY A 27 14.28 -10.95 15.01
C GLY A 27 12.98 -11.61 15.47
N GLY A 28 11.89 -11.35 14.75
CA GLY A 28 10.61 -12.01 15.02
C GLY A 28 10.62 -13.51 14.72
N GLN A 29 11.31 -13.96 13.67
CA GLN A 29 11.51 -15.38 13.37
C GLN A 29 12.31 -16.07 14.49
N VAL A 30 13.29 -15.38 15.09
CA VAL A 30 14.05 -15.91 16.24
C VAL A 30 13.15 -16.09 17.46
N LEU A 31 12.24 -15.15 17.72
CA LEU A 31 11.25 -15.26 18.79
C LEU A 31 10.29 -16.43 18.55
N ASN A 32 9.82 -16.59 17.31
CA ASN A 32 8.90 -17.64 16.91
C ASN A 32 9.58 -19.01 16.70
N ARG A 33 10.92 -19.06 16.70
CA ARG A 33 11.76 -20.24 16.42
C ARG A 33 11.65 -20.76 14.99
N ASP A 34 11.23 -19.91 14.08
CA ASP A 34 11.19 -20.19 12.65
C ASP A 34 12.56 -19.91 12.01
N TYR A 35 13.63 -20.50 12.58
CA TYR A 35 15.01 -20.23 12.15
C TYR A 35 15.25 -20.59 10.68
N TRP A 36 14.50 -21.56 10.16
CA TRP A 36 14.57 -21.98 8.76
C TRP A 36 14.16 -20.86 7.79
N LYS A 37 13.36 -19.87 8.23
CA LYS A 37 12.97 -18.71 7.43
C LYS A 37 14.07 -17.65 7.35
N LEU A 38 15.04 -17.65 8.26
CA LEU A 38 16.11 -16.64 8.31
C LEU A 38 16.94 -16.62 7.02
N PRO A 39 17.46 -17.76 6.49
CA PRO A 39 18.20 -17.76 5.23
C PRO A 39 17.37 -17.24 4.05
N VAL A 40 16.05 -17.44 4.06
CA VAL A 40 15.15 -16.97 3.00
C VAL A 40 15.06 -15.44 3.03
N PHE A 41 14.77 -14.85 4.19
CA PHE A 41 14.64 -13.39 4.29
C PHE A 41 15.97 -12.67 4.13
N TYR A 42 17.04 -13.15 4.80
CA TYR A 42 18.37 -12.56 4.65
C TYR A 42 18.92 -12.76 3.24
N GLY A 43 18.74 -13.94 2.65
CA GLY A 43 19.16 -14.23 1.29
C GLY A 43 18.42 -13.36 0.27
N GLY A 44 17.11 -13.17 0.44
CA GLY A 44 16.30 -12.29 -0.39
C GLY A 44 16.74 -10.83 -0.28
N ILE A 45 16.85 -10.29 0.94
CA ILE A 45 17.32 -8.91 1.16
C ILE A 45 18.73 -8.73 0.56
N ALA A 46 19.67 -9.65 0.83
CA ALA A 46 21.02 -9.57 0.31
C ALA A 46 21.06 -9.65 -1.23
N MET A 47 20.26 -10.55 -1.83
CA MET A 47 20.13 -10.68 -3.29
C MET A 47 19.66 -9.36 -3.90
N PHE A 48 18.57 -8.79 -3.39
CA PHE A 48 18.00 -7.55 -3.91
C PHE A 48 18.93 -6.35 -3.65
N SER A 49 19.55 -6.25 -2.48
CA SER A 49 20.54 -5.19 -2.20
C SER A 49 21.76 -5.30 -3.10
N TYR A 50 22.25 -6.52 -3.38
CA TYR A 50 23.34 -6.74 -4.32
C TYR A 50 22.94 -6.36 -5.75
N GLY A 51 21.74 -6.74 -6.19
CA GLY A 51 21.19 -6.31 -7.48
C GLY A 51 21.09 -4.79 -7.58
N ALA A 52 20.59 -4.12 -6.54
CA ALA A 52 20.51 -2.67 -6.46
C ALA A 52 21.89 -2.01 -6.57
N TYR A 53 22.91 -2.56 -5.88
CA TYR A 53 24.29 -2.10 -6.01
C TYR A 53 24.81 -2.26 -7.45
N PHE A 54 24.57 -3.43 -8.07
CA PHE A 54 25.00 -3.73 -9.43
C PHE A 54 24.42 -2.76 -10.45
N TYR A 55 23.09 -2.60 -10.49
CA TYR A 55 22.43 -1.65 -11.40
C TYR A 55 22.73 -0.18 -11.04
N GLY A 56 22.91 0.12 -9.76
CA GLY A 56 23.29 1.45 -9.30
C GLY A 56 24.68 1.89 -9.79
N ARG A 57 25.64 0.95 -9.82
CA ARG A 57 26.96 1.21 -10.41
C ARG A 57 26.86 1.55 -11.90
N GLU A 58 26.06 0.79 -12.64
CA GLU A 58 25.85 1.04 -14.07
C GLU A 58 25.13 2.37 -14.32
N TYR A 59 24.08 2.67 -13.55
CA TYR A 59 23.39 3.95 -13.61
C TYR A 59 24.32 5.14 -13.34
N ASN A 60 25.21 5.01 -12.34
CA ASN A 60 26.17 6.08 -12.01
C ASN A 60 27.22 6.24 -13.12
N ARG A 61 27.70 5.15 -13.72
CA ARG A 61 28.61 5.18 -14.87
C ARG A 61 27.98 5.94 -16.05
N LEU A 62 26.76 5.57 -16.41
CA LEU A 62 25.96 6.25 -17.45
C LEU A 62 25.51 7.66 -17.03
N GLY A 63 25.71 8.06 -15.78
CA GLY A 63 25.50 9.44 -15.33
C GLY A 63 26.72 10.34 -15.59
N THR A 64 27.91 9.74 -15.71
CA THR A 64 29.18 10.47 -15.84
C THR A 64 29.70 10.59 -17.26
N GLU A 65 29.30 9.69 -18.17
CA GLU A 65 29.73 9.76 -19.56
C GLU A 65 28.94 10.85 -20.30
N PRO A 66 29.60 11.66 -21.16
CA PRO A 66 28.92 12.68 -21.95
C PRO A 66 27.99 12.05 -22.99
N LEU A 67 26.88 12.74 -23.30
CA LEU A 67 25.92 12.29 -24.29
C LEU A 67 26.56 12.17 -25.69
N PRO A 68 26.30 11.07 -26.43
CA PRO A 68 26.75 10.92 -27.81
C PRO A 68 26.25 12.04 -28.73
N GLY A 69 27.06 12.44 -29.71
CA GLY A 69 26.74 13.56 -30.61
C GLY A 69 25.65 13.27 -31.64
N THR A 70 25.27 12.01 -31.86
CA THR A 70 24.20 11.65 -32.79
C THR A 70 22.87 11.44 -32.07
N PRO A 71 21.72 11.93 -32.59
CA PRO A 71 20.43 11.82 -31.92
C PRO A 71 20.00 10.37 -31.63
N LEU A 72 20.28 9.45 -32.54
CA LEU A 72 19.91 8.04 -32.37
C LEU A 72 20.72 7.36 -31.24
N GLU A 73 22.01 7.68 -31.11
CA GLU A 73 22.85 7.14 -30.05
C GLU A 73 22.52 7.75 -28.69
N ALA A 74 22.18 9.04 -28.64
CA ALA A 74 21.70 9.71 -27.44
C ALA A 74 20.42 9.06 -26.89
N LEU A 75 19.44 8.77 -27.76
CA LEU A 75 18.22 8.06 -27.36
C LEU A 75 18.51 6.64 -26.82
N ARG A 76 19.41 5.90 -27.47
CA ARG A 76 19.83 4.56 -26.99
C ARG A 76 20.52 4.63 -25.64
N TYR A 77 21.33 5.67 -25.43
CA TYR A 77 22.01 5.93 -24.18
C TYR A 77 21.03 6.27 -23.04
N GLU A 78 20.06 7.14 -23.30
CA GLU A 78 19.00 7.47 -22.34
C GLU A 78 18.15 6.26 -21.98
N ASP A 79 17.80 5.43 -22.97
CA ASP A 79 17.08 4.17 -22.79
C ASP A 79 17.88 3.18 -21.92
N ALA A 80 19.19 3.04 -22.16
CA ALA A 80 20.08 2.24 -21.30
C ALA A 80 20.13 2.77 -19.86
N ARG A 81 20.25 4.10 -19.69
CA ARG A 81 20.26 4.76 -18.38
C ARG A 81 18.93 4.58 -17.65
N LEU A 82 17.81 4.68 -18.36
CA LEU A 82 16.46 4.48 -17.81
C LEU A 82 16.28 3.03 -17.35
N ARG A 83 16.72 2.05 -18.14
CA ARG A 83 16.71 0.63 -17.74
C ARG A 83 17.56 0.39 -16.50
N ALA A 84 18.76 0.96 -16.43
CA ALA A 84 19.63 0.83 -15.26
C ALA A 84 18.97 1.44 -14.01
N ARG A 85 18.33 2.61 -14.15
CA ARG A 85 17.56 3.25 -13.07
C ARG A 85 16.39 2.36 -12.62
N MET A 86 15.56 1.90 -13.55
CA MET A 86 14.41 1.05 -13.25
C MET A 86 14.85 -0.27 -12.61
N GLY A 87 15.96 -0.86 -13.07
CA GLY A 87 16.56 -2.06 -12.49
C GLY A 87 17.00 -1.82 -11.05
N ARG A 88 17.74 -0.73 -10.78
CA ARG A 88 18.14 -0.36 -9.42
C ARG A 88 16.93 -0.14 -8.51
N ASP A 89 15.98 0.69 -8.94
CA ASP A 89 14.82 1.08 -8.13
C ASP A 89 13.92 -0.13 -7.85
N GLY A 90 13.74 -1.02 -8.84
CA GLY A 90 13.02 -2.28 -8.68
C GLY A 90 13.70 -3.23 -7.69
N MET A 91 15.03 -3.32 -7.70
CA MET A 91 15.79 -4.13 -6.73
C MET A 91 15.69 -3.56 -5.32
N ILE A 92 15.77 -2.24 -5.15
CA ILE A 92 15.54 -1.59 -3.84
C ILE A 92 14.13 -1.90 -3.34
N ALA A 93 13.12 -1.76 -4.19
CA ALA A 93 11.74 -2.10 -3.83
C ALA A 93 11.60 -3.58 -3.42
N GLY A 94 12.23 -4.50 -4.14
CA GLY A 94 12.28 -5.92 -3.79
C GLY A 94 12.88 -6.18 -2.40
N ALA A 95 13.96 -5.50 -2.04
CA ALA A 95 14.55 -5.58 -0.70
C ALA A 95 13.58 -5.08 0.38
N CYS A 96 12.94 -3.93 0.15
CA CYS A 96 11.95 -3.36 1.08
C CYS A 96 10.73 -4.27 1.26
N ILE A 97 10.21 -4.85 0.17
CA ILE A 97 9.08 -5.79 0.21
C ILE A 97 9.48 -7.06 0.97
N THR A 98 10.67 -7.60 0.71
CA THR A 98 11.17 -8.80 1.41
C THR A 98 11.30 -8.53 2.91
N TYR A 99 11.80 -7.35 3.28
CA TYR A 99 11.88 -6.93 4.67
C TYR A 99 10.48 -6.78 5.31
N ALA A 100 9.56 -6.06 4.67
CA ALA A 100 8.20 -5.90 5.17
C ALA A 100 7.48 -7.24 5.33
N ALA A 101 7.64 -8.15 4.36
CA ALA A 101 7.12 -9.51 4.41
C ALA A 101 7.71 -10.31 5.57
N SER A 102 9.00 -10.14 5.88
CA SER A 102 9.64 -10.77 7.05
C SER A 102 9.02 -10.30 8.37
N VAL A 103 8.71 -9.00 8.50
CA VAL A 103 8.08 -8.45 9.70
C VAL A 103 6.64 -8.93 9.81
N ALA A 104 5.89 -8.89 8.71
CA ALA A 104 4.50 -9.38 8.68
C ALA A 104 4.41 -10.88 9.01
N ASP A 105 5.28 -11.71 8.43
CA ASP A 105 5.36 -13.15 8.74
C ASP A 105 5.63 -13.41 10.23
N ALA A 106 6.54 -12.63 10.84
CA ALA A 106 6.81 -12.73 12.26
C ALA A 106 5.57 -12.41 13.11
N LEU A 107 4.86 -11.34 12.79
CA LEU A 107 3.65 -10.93 13.52
C LEU A 107 2.51 -11.94 13.39
N ILE A 108 2.30 -12.46 12.18
CA ILE A 108 1.30 -13.51 11.89
C ILE A 108 1.64 -14.79 12.63
N SER A 109 2.89 -15.24 12.54
CA SER A 109 3.33 -16.53 13.10
C SER A 109 3.37 -16.54 14.63
N HIS A 110 3.49 -15.37 15.27
CA HIS A 110 3.59 -15.29 16.73
C HIS A 110 2.26 -15.56 17.45
N SER A 111 1.12 -15.25 16.84
CA SER A 111 -0.19 -15.48 17.46
C SER A 111 -1.21 -15.98 16.43
N PRO A 112 -1.06 -17.21 15.93
CA PRO A 112 -1.89 -17.74 14.84
C PRO A 112 -3.38 -17.84 15.20
N ASN A 113 -3.68 -18.04 16.49
CA ASN A 113 -5.04 -18.17 17.00
C ASN A 113 -5.62 -16.87 17.56
N ARG A 114 -4.88 -15.75 17.45
CA ARG A 114 -5.31 -14.47 18.02
C ARG A 114 -4.94 -13.31 17.08
N GLN A 115 -5.94 -12.70 16.47
CA GLN A 115 -5.85 -11.36 15.90
C GLN A 115 -5.45 -10.34 16.97
N SER A 116 -4.41 -9.57 16.68
CA SER A 116 -3.92 -8.47 17.50
C SER A 116 -4.01 -7.17 16.73
N ALA A 117 -4.68 -6.18 17.32
CA ALA A 117 -4.81 -4.85 16.72
C ALA A 117 -3.46 -4.19 16.42
N THR A 118 -2.46 -4.38 17.30
CA THR A 118 -1.12 -3.85 17.04
C THR A 118 -0.42 -4.56 15.88
N ALA A 119 -0.60 -5.87 15.75
CA ALA A 119 -0.02 -6.63 14.65
C ALA A 119 -0.64 -6.23 13.30
N ALA A 120 -1.97 -6.08 13.25
CA ALA A 120 -2.69 -5.62 12.06
C ALA A 120 -2.27 -4.20 11.65
N MET A 121 -2.20 -3.29 12.62
CA MET A 121 -1.78 -1.90 12.42
C MET A 121 -0.34 -1.81 11.89
N VAL A 122 0.62 -2.46 12.55
CA VAL A 122 2.03 -2.44 12.13
C VAL A 122 2.18 -3.06 10.75
N SER A 123 1.46 -4.15 10.46
CA SER A 123 1.46 -4.77 9.13
C SER A 123 0.95 -3.78 8.07
N SER A 124 -0.22 -3.16 8.26
CA SER A 124 -0.76 -2.15 7.33
C SER A 124 0.11 -0.90 7.18
N ALA A 125 0.88 -0.54 8.22
CA ALA A 125 1.82 0.57 8.18
C ALA A 125 3.13 0.23 7.44
N LEU A 126 3.47 -1.04 7.29
CA LEU A 126 4.63 -1.44 6.49
C LEU A 126 4.32 -1.40 5.00
N LEU A 127 3.21 -2.02 4.61
CA LEU A 127 2.70 -1.96 3.25
C LEU A 127 1.17 -1.88 3.30
N PRO A 128 0.56 -0.98 2.51
CA PRO A 128 -0.89 -0.89 2.41
C PRO A 128 -1.55 -2.25 2.12
N GLY A 129 -2.60 -2.59 2.86
CA GLY A 129 -3.32 -3.85 2.73
C GLY A 129 -2.74 -5.04 3.51
N LEU A 130 -1.51 -5.00 4.05
CA LEU A 130 -0.98 -6.13 4.82
C LEU A 130 -1.78 -6.41 6.11
N GLY A 131 -2.29 -5.39 6.79
CA GLY A 131 -3.17 -5.59 7.94
C GLY A 131 -4.53 -6.19 7.54
N GLN A 132 -4.99 -5.93 6.32
CA GLN A 132 -6.19 -6.58 5.78
C GLN A 132 -5.95 -8.05 5.49
N ILE A 133 -4.77 -8.40 4.99
CA ILE A 133 -4.33 -9.79 4.83
C ILE A 133 -4.25 -10.47 6.20
N TYR A 134 -3.69 -9.81 7.21
CA TYR A 134 -3.65 -10.29 8.59
C TYR A 134 -5.07 -10.57 9.13
N ASN A 135 -6.01 -9.66 8.90
CA ASN A 135 -7.42 -9.80 9.31
C ASN A 135 -8.23 -10.75 8.41
N ARG A 136 -7.65 -11.26 7.31
CA ARG A 136 -8.31 -12.06 6.26
C ARG A 136 -9.40 -11.30 5.47
N SER A 137 -9.36 -9.98 5.50
CA SER A 137 -10.28 -9.06 4.79
C SER A 137 -9.79 -8.74 3.37
N PHE A 138 -9.51 -9.76 2.56
CA PHE A 138 -8.89 -9.61 1.23
C PHE A 138 -9.71 -8.78 0.24
N TRP A 139 -11.03 -8.75 0.40
CA TRP A 139 -11.94 -8.00 -0.48
C TRP A 139 -11.70 -6.48 -0.45
N LYS A 140 -11.06 -5.96 0.61
CA LYS A 140 -10.70 -4.54 0.72
C LYS A 140 -9.46 -4.17 -0.10
N LEU A 141 -8.64 -5.15 -0.51
CA LEU A 141 -7.39 -4.90 -1.22
C LEU A 141 -7.59 -4.17 -2.56
N PRO A 142 -8.52 -4.59 -3.45
CA PRO A 142 -8.74 -3.86 -4.70
C PRO A 142 -9.15 -2.40 -4.49
N LEU A 143 -9.85 -2.09 -3.40
CA LEU A 143 -10.24 -0.71 -3.08
C LEU A 143 -9.05 0.13 -2.61
N ILE A 144 -8.23 -0.43 -1.72
CA ILE A 144 -7.01 0.24 -1.22
C ILE A 144 -6.04 0.50 -2.38
N TYR A 145 -5.73 -0.55 -3.15
CA TYR A 145 -4.79 -0.44 -4.27
C TYR A 145 -5.39 0.35 -5.43
N GLY A 146 -6.69 0.27 -5.68
CA GLY A 146 -7.37 1.07 -6.70
C GLY A 146 -7.31 2.56 -6.37
N GLY A 147 -7.66 2.93 -5.13
CA GLY A 147 -7.60 4.31 -4.65
C GLY A 147 -6.17 4.87 -4.65
N LEU A 148 -5.20 4.12 -4.12
CA LEU A 148 -3.79 4.54 -4.13
C LEU A 148 -3.24 4.65 -5.55
N SER A 149 -3.51 3.68 -6.43
CA SER A 149 -3.00 3.71 -7.81
C SER A 149 -3.54 4.90 -8.58
N TYR A 150 -4.83 5.21 -8.43
CA TYR A 150 -5.45 6.39 -9.03
C TYR A 150 -4.77 7.68 -8.54
N LEU A 151 -4.68 7.88 -7.23
CA LEU A 151 -4.11 9.11 -6.67
C LEU A 151 -2.61 9.27 -6.97
N ILE A 152 -1.86 8.17 -7.00
CA ILE A 152 -0.44 8.18 -7.41
C ILE A 152 -0.32 8.57 -8.88
N SER A 153 -1.17 8.04 -9.76
CA SER A 153 -1.18 8.38 -11.19
C SER A 153 -1.46 9.87 -11.40
N GLU A 154 -2.45 10.42 -10.71
CA GLU A 154 -2.77 11.86 -10.74
C GLU A 154 -1.59 12.68 -10.21
N ALA A 155 -1.05 12.34 -9.04
CA ALA A 155 0.08 13.06 -8.44
C ALA A 155 1.32 13.08 -9.36
N VAL A 156 1.62 11.97 -10.04
CA VAL A 156 2.75 11.90 -10.98
C VAL A 156 2.48 12.74 -12.23
N SER A 157 1.27 12.65 -12.79
CA SER A 157 0.88 13.40 -13.98
C SER A 157 0.89 14.90 -13.72
N ASP A 158 0.28 15.34 -12.62
CA ASP A 158 0.30 16.73 -12.18
C ASP A 158 1.71 17.22 -11.88
N HIS A 159 2.57 16.39 -11.28
CA HIS A 159 3.96 16.75 -11.04
C HIS A 159 4.74 16.99 -12.34
N GLN A 160 4.55 16.13 -13.34
CA GLN A 160 5.19 16.28 -14.64
C GLN A 160 4.75 17.58 -15.33
N LEU A 161 3.45 17.86 -15.33
CA LEU A 161 2.91 19.10 -15.88
C LEU A 161 3.39 20.32 -15.09
N TYR A 162 3.39 20.26 -13.76
CA TYR A 162 3.94 21.33 -12.93
C TYR A 162 5.38 21.67 -13.32
N VAL A 163 6.28 20.68 -13.37
CA VAL A 163 7.70 20.90 -13.73
C VAL A 163 7.82 21.46 -15.14
N ARG A 164 6.96 21.02 -16.06
CA ARG A 164 6.92 21.47 -17.45
C ARG A 164 6.57 22.96 -17.56
N TYR A 165 5.47 23.38 -16.93
CA TYR A 165 5.02 24.77 -16.91
C TYR A 165 5.96 25.68 -16.11
N GLU A 166 6.51 25.21 -14.99
CA GLU A 166 7.47 25.96 -14.18
C GLU A 166 8.76 26.22 -14.95
N ARG A 167 9.31 25.22 -15.66
CA ARG A 167 10.50 25.41 -16.50
C ARG A 167 10.25 26.41 -17.63
N ALA A 168 9.10 26.34 -18.29
CA ALA A 168 8.74 27.30 -19.33
C ALA A 168 8.57 28.72 -18.77
N TYR A 169 7.95 28.87 -17.60
CA TYR A 169 7.82 30.16 -16.92
C TYR A 169 9.20 30.75 -16.59
N VAL A 170 10.09 29.95 -15.99
CA VAL A 170 11.45 30.40 -15.65
C VAL A 170 12.24 30.77 -16.91
N ALA A 171 12.11 30.00 -17.98
CA ALA A 171 12.79 30.27 -19.25
C ALA A 171 12.35 31.61 -19.89
N LEU A 172 11.06 31.95 -19.83
CA LEU A 172 10.54 33.21 -20.39
C LEU A 172 10.69 34.41 -19.45
N ALA A 173 10.81 34.17 -18.15
CA ALA A 173 11.07 35.21 -17.15
C ALA A 173 12.56 35.56 -17.05
N ASP A 174 13.43 34.78 -17.70
CA ASP A 174 14.86 35.05 -17.80
C ASP A 174 15.14 36.20 -18.77
N ASP A 175 16.18 37.00 -18.47
CA ASP A 175 16.61 38.14 -19.31
C ASP A 175 17.53 37.70 -20.46
N ASP A 176 17.82 36.40 -20.60
CA ASP A 176 18.67 35.86 -21.67
C ASP A 176 17.87 35.62 -22.98
N PRO A 177 18.15 36.36 -24.06
CA PRO A 177 17.47 36.21 -25.35
C PRO A 177 17.79 34.88 -26.08
N LEU A 178 18.73 34.06 -25.58
CA LEU A 178 19.03 32.73 -26.11
C LEU A 178 18.20 31.62 -25.45
N THR A 179 17.52 31.90 -24.35
CA THR A 179 16.70 30.93 -23.63
C THR A 179 15.35 30.76 -24.34
N VAL A 180 15.10 29.57 -24.90
CA VAL A 180 13.85 29.23 -25.58
C VAL A 180 13.06 28.25 -24.72
N ASP A 181 11.80 28.58 -24.42
CA ASP A 181 10.89 27.69 -23.73
C ASP A 181 10.29 26.63 -24.67
N GLU A 182 9.72 25.58 -24.10
CA GLU A 182 9.12 24.50 -24.90
C GLU A 182 7.88 24.92 -25.72
N PHE A 183 7.25 26.05 -25.38
CA PHE A 183 6.12 26.59 -26.13
C PHE A 183 6.53 27.67 -27.15
N ASN A 184 7.83 27.94 -27.32
CA ASN A 184 8.38 28.96 -28.22
C ASN A 184 7.71 30.34 -28.05
N GLY A 185 7.42 30.75 -26.81
CA GLY A 185 6.80 32.02 -26.46
C GLY A 185 5.34 32.16 -26.91
N GLN A 186 4.71 31.10 -27.42
CA GLN A 186 3.31 31.13 -27.87
C GLN A 186 2.32 31.20 -26.72
N VAL A 187 2.75 30.77 -25.53
CA VAL A 187 1.94 30.81 -24.31
C VAL A 187 2.36 32.02 -23.48
N PRO A 188 1.43 32.91 -23.09
CA PRO A 188 1.78 34.09 -22.32
C PRO A 188 2.22 33.72 -20.90
N LEU A 189 3.10 34.54 -20.31
CA LEU A 189 3.69 34.31 -18.99
C LEU A 189 2.64 34.07 -17.89
N SER A 190 1.53 34.82 -17.91
CA SER A 190 0.43 34.67 -16.95
C SER A 190 -0.27 33.30 -17.05
N THR A 191 -0.38 32.74 -18.25
CA THR A 191 -0.94 31.38 -18.44
C THR A 191 0.04 30.32 -17.92
N LEU A 192 1.34 30.52 -18.07
CA LEU A 192 2.35 29.61 -17.54
C LEU A 192 2.38 29.61 -16.02
N GLU A 193 2.33 30.79 -15.41
CA GLU A 193 2.25 30.95 -13.95
C GLU A 193 0.98 30.30 -13.38
N TYR A 194 -0.17 30.55 -14.03
CA TYR A 194 -1.43 29.93 -13.65
C TYR A 194 -1.37 28.40 -13.78
N GLY A 195 -0.85 27.88 -14.90
CA GLY A 195 -0.72 26.44 -15.14
C GLY A 195 0.18 25.77 -14.10
N ALA A 196 1.36 26.34 -13.82
CA ALA A 196 2.26 25.84 -12.78
C ALA A 196 1.58 25.82 -11.41
N SER A 197 0.91 26.92 -11.03
CA SER A 197 0.18 27.00 -9.76
C SER A 197 -0.98 26.02 -9.66
N TYR A 198 -1.69 25.81 -10.76
CA TYR A 198 -2.79 24.85 -10.89
C TYR A 198 -2.30 23.43 -10.65
N TYR A 199 -1.34 22.95 -11.45
CA TYR A 199 -0.83 21.57 -11.32
C TYR A 199 -0.10 21.33 -10.01
N ARG A 200 0.57 22.34 -9.45
CA ARG A 200 1.13 22.25 -8.09
C ARG A 200 0.04 21.95 -7.06
N ARG A 201 -1.08 22.67 -7.10
CA ARG A 201 -2.20 22.49 -6.16
C ARG A 201 -2.84 21.11 -6.30
N TYR A 202 -3.07 20.63 -7.52
CA TYR A 202 -3.67 19.31 -7.75
C TYR A 202 -2.74 18.16 -7.36
N ARG A 203 -1.45 18.27 -7.67
CA ARG A 203 -0.43 17.36 -7.13
C ARG A 203 -0.47 17.30 -5.60
N ASP A 204 -0.48 18.46 -4.94
CA ASP A 204 -0.49 18.54 -3.48
C ASP A 204 -1.78 17.95 -2.89
N LEU A 205 -2.92 18.18 -3.55
CA LEU A 205 -4.20 17.55 -3.18
C LEU A 205 -4.14 16.02 -3.32
N SER A 206 -3.57 15.51 -4.40
CA SER A 206 -3.38 14.08 -4.63
C SER A 206 -2.44 13.47 -3.59
N ILE A 207 -1.36 14.17 -3.20
CA ILE A 207 -0.46 13.74 -2.12
C ILE A 207 -1.19 13.69 -0.76
N ILE A 208 -2.01 14.70 -0.45
CA ILE A 208 -2.86 14.69 0.76
C ILE A 208 -3.84 13.52 0.71
N GLY A 209 -4.44 13.25 -0.46
CA GLY A 209 -5.31 12.10 -0.68
C GLY A 209 -4.60 10.77 -0.43
N ILE A 210 -3.37 10.61 -0.94
CA ILE A 210 -2.55 9.40 -0.71
C ILE A 210 -2.30 9.23 0.79
N ALA A 211 -1.90 10.29 1.49
CA ALA A 211 -1.67 10.26 2.93
C ALA A 211 -2.94 9.89 3.71
N LEU A 212 -4.10 10.40 3.30
CA LEU A 212 -5.40 10.08 3.90
C LEU A 212 -5.77 8.61 3.68
N VAL A 213 -5.68 8.10 2.44
CA VAL A 213 -5.97 6.69 2.14
C VAL A 213 -5.01 5.77 2.90
N TYR A 214 -3.74 6.14 2.99
CA TYR A 214 -2.73 5.41 3.75
C TYR A 214 -3.08 5.33 5.24
N ALA A 215 -3.45 6.46 5.86
CA ALA A 215 -3.87 6.52 7.26
C ALA A 215 -5.16 5.71 7.50
N LEU A 216 -6.16 5.85 6.63
CA LEU A 216 -7.41 5.09 6.70
C LEU A 216 -7.17 3.59 6.59
N ASN A 217 -6.28 3.15 5.71
CA ASN A 217 -5.89 1.74 5.59
C ASN A 217 -5.30 1.17 6.91
N ILE A 218 -4.54 1.97 7.65
CA ILE A 218 -3.96 1.55 8.93
C ILE A 218 -5.05 1.49 10.01
N ILE A 219 -5.87 2.54 10.11
CA ILE A 219 -6.94 2.65 11.10
C ILE A 219 -7.98 1.54 10.89
N ASP A 220 -8.39 1.30 9.65
CA ASP A 220 -9.35 0.26 9.30
C ASP A 220 -8.85 -1.13 9.72
N ALA A 221 -7.58 -1.46 9.43
CA ALA A 221 -7.00 -2.73 9.86
C ALA A 221 -6.89 -2.86 11.39
N TYR A 222 -6.59 -1.76 12.09
CA TYR A 222 -6.54 -1.74 13.56
C TYR A 222 -7.93 -1.97 14.18
N VAL A 223 -8.94 -1.25 13.68
CA VAL A 223 -10.32 -1.34 14.17
C VAL A 223 -10.91 -2.73 13.90
N ASP A 224 -10.75 -3.25 12.68
CA ASP A 224 -11.18 -4.61 12.32
C ASP A 224 -10.62 -5.67 13.28
N ALA A 225 -9.31 -5.61 13.53
CA ALA A 225 -8.64 -6.56 14.43
C ALA A 225 -9.11 -6.42 15.89
N HIS A 226 -9.50 -5.21 16.31
CA HIS A 226 -10.04 -4.97 17.65
C HIS A 226 -11.46 -5.51 17.79
N LEU A 227 -12.27 -5.35 16.75
CA LEU A 227 -13.66 -5.80 16.71
C LEU A 227 -13.81 -7.29 16.42
N PHE A 228 -12.76 -7.99 15.98
CA PHE A 228 -12.80 -9.41 15.65
C PHE A 228 -13.36 -10.33 16.77
N TYR A 229 -13.12 -9.99 18.04
CA TYR A 229 -13.66 -10.76 19.18
C TYR A 229 -14.97 -10.22 19.73
N TRP A 230 -15.43 -9.07 19.21
CA TRP A 230 -16.74 -8.59 19.59
C TRP A 230 -17.76 -9.52 18.96
N ASN A 231 -18.42 -10.30 19.81
CA ASN A 231 -19.43 -11.26 19.40
C ASN A 231 -20.63 -10.51 18.80
N VAL A 232 -20.67 -10.37 17.49
CA VAL A 232 -21.91 -10.16 16.75
C VAL A 232 -22.39 -11.57 16.44
N ASN A 233 -23.41 -12.07 17.15
CA ASN A 233 -24.02 -13.34 16.81
C ASN A 233 -24.44 -13.28 15.32
N GLU A 234 -23.74 -14.00 14.45
CA GLU A 234 -24.11 -14.13 13.03
C GLU A 234 -25.30 -15.08 12.83
N ASP A 235 -25.84 -15.66 13.91
CA ASP A 235 -27.02 -16.54 13.91
C ASP A 235 -28.35 -15.78 13.74
N ILE A 236 -28.35 -14.66 12.99
CA ILE A 236 -29.58 -14.02 12.52
C ILE A 236 -30.19 -14.93 11.46
N THR A 237 -30.90 -15.95 11.91
CA THR A 237 -31.66 -16.85 11.05
C THR A 237 -33.05 -16.28 10.86
N VAL A 238 -33.33 -15.79 9.66
CA VAL A 238 -34.68 -15.39 9.25
C VAL A 238 -35.44 -16.65 8.86
N ARG A 239 -36.40 -17.05 9.69
CA ARG A 239 -37.33 -18.14 9.36
C ARG A 239 -38.61 -17.54 8.81
N ALA A 240 -38.92 -17.92 7.58
CA ALA A 240 -40.14 -17.57 6.88
C ALA A 240 -40.93 -18.85 6.61
N GLU A 241 -42.04 -19.02 7.32
CA GLU A 241 -42.89 -20.20 7.18
C GLU A 241 -44.27 -19.81 6.65
N PRO A 242 -44.78 -20.48 5.60
CA PRO A 242 -46.12 -20.24 5.10
C PRO A 242 -47.14 -20.70 6.15
N GLN A 243 -48.09 -19.83 6.46
CA GLN A 243 -49.18 -20.14 7.36
C GLN A 243 -50.53 -19.93 6.66
N VAL A 244 -51.53 -20.64 7.14
CA VAL A 244 -52.88 -20.54 6.62
C VAL A 244 -53.76 -20.07 7.76
N ALA A 245 -54.17 -18.81 7.70
CA ALA A 245 -55.08 -18.24 8.69
C ALA A 245 -56.53 -18.60 8.31
N VAL A 246 -57.22 -19.31 9.20
CA VAL A 246 -58.65 -19.58 9.05
C VAL A 246 -59.41 -18.45 9.73
N ASN A 247 -60.01 -17.56 8.93
CA ASN A 247 -60.75 -16.42 9.45
C ASN A 247 -62.22 -16.80 9.65
N HIS A 248 -62.71 -16.64 10.88
CA HIS A 248 -64.12 -16.82 11.24
C HIS A 248 -64.83 -15.47 11.32
N LEU A 249 -64.95 -14.78 10.18
CA LEU A 249 -65.79 -13.60 10.06
C LEU A 249 -67.13 -13.99 9.42
N GLY A 250 -68.10 -14.37 10.26
CA GLY A 250 -69.46 -14.70 9.83
C GLY A 250 -69.61 -15.98 9.00
N VAL A 251 -70.80 -16.16 8.42
CA VAL A 251 -71.35 -17.42 7.83
C VAL A 251 -70.51 -18.04 6.69
N ARG A 252 -69.41 -17.42 6.25
CA ARG A 252 -68.49 -17.98 5.25
C ARG A 252 -67.11 -18.21 5.83
N ARG A 253 -66.63 -19.47 5.77
CA ARG A 253 -65.24 -19.82 6.06
C ARG A 253 -64.37 -19.40 4.88
N GLY A 254 -63.51 -18.40 5.09
CA GLY A 254 -62.47 -18.00 4.14
C GLY A 254 -61.11 -18.50 4.60
N VAL A 255 -60.29 -18.95 3.64
CA VAL A 255 -58.89 -19.30 3.88
C VAL A 255 -58.03 -18.18 3.32
N THR A 256 -57.23 -17.52 4.16
CA THR A 256 -56.31 -16.47 3.73
C THR A 256 -54.88 -16.98 3.87
N PRO A 257 -54.08 -17.00 2.78
CA PRO A 257 -52.66 -17.29 2.90
C PRO A 257 -51.98 -16.16 3.69
N SER A 258 -51.16 -16.53 4.67
CA SER A 258 -50.34 -15.59 5.44
C SER A 258 -48.90 -16.09 5.53
N MET A 259 -47.99 -15.19 5.88
CA MET A 259 -46.57 -15.51 6.02
C MET A 259 -46.14 -15.10 7.41
N HIS A 260 -45.61 -16.06 8.18
CA HIS A 260 -45.04 -15.78 9.49
C HIS A 260 -43.54 -15.60 9.32
N VAL A 261 -43.05 -14.42 9.67
CA VAL A 261 -41.62 -14.09 9.63
C VAL A 261 -41.15 -13.91 11.07
N SER A 262 -40.16 -14.68 11.46
CA SER A 262 -39.51 -14.56 12.77
C SER A 262 -38.00 -14.43 12.61
N VAL A 263 -37.40 -13.61 13.45
CA VAL A 263 -35.96 -13.37 13.52
C VAL A 263 -35.48 -13.91 14.86
N LEU A 264 -34.55 -14.86 14.81
CA LEU A 264 -33.87 -15.40 15.99
C LEU A 264 -32.52 -14.67 16.13
N PHE A 265 -32.13 -14.37 17.37
CA PHE A 265 -30.87 -13.71 17.75
C PHE A 265 -30.12 -14.54 18.78
#